data_AF-A0A842RZ93-F1
#
_entry.id   AF-A0A842RZ93-F1
#
_cell.length_a   1.000
_cell.length_b   1.000
_cell.length_c   1.000
_cell.angle_alpha   90.00
_cell.angle_beta   90.00
_cell.angle_gamma   90.00
#
_symmetry.space_group_name_H-M   'P 1'
#
loop_
_entity.id
_entity.type
_entity.pdbx_description
1 polymer ?
#
loop_
_entity_poly.entity_id
_entity_poly.type
_entity_poly.pdbx_seq_one_letter_code
_entity_poly.pdbx_strand_id
1 'polypeptide(L)'
;MTTVVGSGIWRVPLSWSNIAGIMSVFAVLLSWLLFLTVGLSCAECVSMLPKSGGPYSYVGGAFNKKWGTTLGMVYFIGYLLISSLLAFLTANFTLGIFGIDSTIGLFILTLVYIVIFGVLAGISSPRILGFIAFGWGFIKVIKAFRMKIELFENCTKKITL
;
A
#
# COMPACT_ATOMS: atom_id res chain seq x y z
N MET A 1 9.61 1.98 2.17
CA MET A 1 9.29 0.86 3.09
C MET A 1 7.88 0.93 3.70
N THR A 2 7.29 2.11 3.93
CA THR A 2 5.97 2.24 4.62
C THR A 2 4.75 2.01 3.72
N THR A 3 4.98 1.80 2.41
CA THR A 3 3.98 1.63 1.35
C THR A 3 3.51 0.19 1.17
N VAL A 4 4.24 -0.80 1.71
CA VAL A 4 3.89 -2.23 1.57
C VAL A 4 2.71 -2.61 2.45
N VAL A 5 2.63 -2.01 3.65
CA VAL A 5 1.53 -2.25 4.60
C VAL A 5 0.41 -1.24 4.34
N GLY A 6 -0.53 -1.59 3.46
CA GLY A 6 -1.67 -0.74 3.08
C GLY A 6 -2.96 -1.03 3.86
N SER A 7 -4.07 -0.43 3.41
CA SER A 7 -5.43 -0.71 3.89
C SER A 7 -5.85 -2.19 3.71
N GLY A 8 -5.24 -2.88 2.73
CA GLY A 8 -5.51 -4.27 2.39
C GLY A 8 -5.37 -5.25 3.55
N ILE A 9 -4.41 -5.00 4.46
CA ILE A 9 -4.12 -5.88 5.61
C ILE A 9 -5.23 -5.83 6.67
N TRP A 10 -6.00 -4.75 6.73
CA TRP A 10 -7.00 -4.53 7.77
C TRP A 10 -8.42 -4.87 7.32
N ARG A 11 -8.71 -4.67 6.04
CA ARG A 11 -10.07 -4.75 5.50
C ARG A 11 -10.37 -6.07 4.80
N VAL A 12 -9.37 -6.64 4.14
CA VAL A 12 -9.55 -7.65 3.10
C VAL A 12 -9.16 -9.09 3.49
N PRO A 13 -8.38 -9.39 4.55
CA PRO A 13 -7.96 -10.77 4.82
C PRO A 13 -9.14 -11.71 5.09
N LEU A 14 -10.16 -11.24 5.81
CA LEU A 14 -11.33 -12.06 6.11
C LEU A 14 -12.15 -12.37 4.85
N SER A 15 -12.39 -11.38 4.00
CA SER A 15 -13.09 -11.59 2.72
C SER A 15 -12.32 -12.54 1.79
N TRP A 16 -11.00 -12.44 1.73
CA TRP A 16 -10.18 -13.34 0.91
C TRP A 16 -10.14 -14.76 1.47
N SER A 17 -10.03 -14.90 2.80
CA SER A 17 -10.11 -16.20 3.46
C SER A 17 -11.48 -16.86 3.24
N ASN A 18 -12.56 -16.08 3.23
CA ASN A 18 -13.91 -16.61 3.02
C ASN A 18 -14.17 -17.03 1.57
N ILE A 19 -13.59 -16.33 0.60
CA ILE A 19 -13.79 -16.62 -0.84
C ILE A 19 -12.87 -17.76 -1.30
N ALA A 20 -11.58 -17.71 -0.94
CA ALA A 20 -10.57 -18.64 -1.44
C ALA A 20 -10.21 -19.76 -0.45
N GLY A 21 -10.72 -19.72 0.78
CA GLY A 21 -10.41 -20.71 1.81
C GLY A 21 -8.90 -20.83 2.02
N ILE A 22 -8.40 -22.06 2.11
CA ILE A 22 -6.98 -22.35 2.30
C ILE A 22 -6.10 -21.94 1.10
N MET A 23 -6.68 -21.82 -0.09
CA MET A 23 -5.95 -21.38 -1.29
C MET A 23 -5.51 -19.91 -1.22
N SER A 24 -6.11 -19.13 -0.32
CA SER A 24 -5.65 -17.76 -0.01
C SER A 24 -4.20 -17.72 0.46
N VAL A 25 -3.73 -18.76 1.17
CA VAL A 25 -2.35 -18.87 1.65
C VAL A 25 -1.38 -18.98 0.48
N PHE A 26 -1.68 -19.82 -0.51
CA PHE A 26 -0.87 -19.96 -1.72
C PHE A 26 -0.84 -18.68 -2.54
N ALA A 27 -1.97 -17.96 -2.65
CA ALA A 27 -2.02 -16.66 -3.34
C ALA A 27 -1.10 -15.62 -2.67
N VAL A 28 -1.11 -15.57 -1.33
CA VAL A 28 -0.22 -14.68 -0.56
C VAL A 28 1.25 -15.07 -0.78
N LEU A 29 1.58 -16.36 -0.69
CA LEU A 29 2.95 -16.84 -0.92
C LEU A 29 3.46 -16.51 -2.33
N LEU A 30 2.65 -16.74 -3.36
CA LEU A 30 3.01 -16.42 -4.74
C LEU A 30 3.20 -14.92 -4.94
N SER A 31 2.31 -14.09 -4.37
CA SER A 31 2.45 -12.64 -4.43
C SER A 31 3.75 -12.18 -3.77
N TRP A 32 4.12 -12.79 -2.65
CA TRP A 32 5.35 -12.46 -1.93
C TRP A 32 6.60 -12.84 -2.74
N LEU A 33 6.58 -14.01 -3.38
CA LEU A 33 7.65 -14.45 -4.26
C LEU A 33 7.87 -13.45 -5.42
N LEU A 34 6.79 -13.01 -6.06
CA LEU A 34 6.86 -12.02 -7.14
C LEU A 34 7.45 -10.68 -6.67
N PHE A 35 7.06 -10.21 -5.48
CA PHE A 35 7.63 -8.99 -4.90
C PHE A 35 9.12 -9.15 -4.56
N LEU A 36 9.54 -10.32 -4.07
CA LEU A 36 10.95 -10.60 -3.78
C LEU A 36 11.78 -10.62 -5.06
N THR A 37 11.29 -11.25 -6.14
CA THR A 37 12.00 -11.27 -7.42
C THR A 37 12.19 -9.86 -7.98
N VAL A 38 11.14 -9.03 -7.96
CA VAL A 38 11.22 -7.63 -8.42
C VAL A 38 12.17 -6.82 -7.53
N GLY A 39 12.12 -7.02 -6.22
CA GLY A 39 13.00 -6.37 -5.25
C GLY A 39 14.47 -6.69 -5.49
N LEU A 40 14.80 -7.97 -5.71
CA LEU A 40 16.16 -8.43 -6.01
C LEU A 40 16.67 -7.86 -7.34
N SER A 41 15.87 -7.91 -8.40
CA SER A 41 16.25 -7.32 -9.70
C SER A 41 16.49 -5.81 -9.60
N CYS A 42 15.67 -5.10 -8.82
CA CYS A 42 15.90 -3.68 -8.57
C CYS A 42 17.16 -3.42 -7.74
N ALA A 43 17.48 -4.28 -6.76
CA ALA A 43 18.70 -4.17 -5.96
C ALA A 43 19.97 -4.34 -6.80
N GLU A 44 19.98 -5.27 -7.76
CA GLU A 44 21.08 -5.41 -8.72
C GLU A 44 21.23 -4.18 -9.62
N CYS A 45 20.13 -3.58 -10.07
CA CYS A 45 20.20 -2.34 -10.86
C CYS A 45 20.78 -1.17 -10.05
N VAL A 46 20.51 -1.12 -8.73
CA VAL A 46 21.04 -0.09 -7.83
C VAL A 46 22.52 -0.31 -7.55
N SER A 47 22.99 -1.55 -7.41
CA SER A 47 24.40 -1.84 -7.13
C SER A 47 25.34 -1.44 -8.27
N MET A 48 24.82 -1.34 -9.50
CA MET A 48 25.59 -0.96 -10.69
C MET A 48 25.80 0.57 -10.84
N LEU A 49 25.16 1.41 -10.02
CA LEU A 49 25.19 2.87 -10.19
C LEU A 49 25.41 3.60 -8.85
N PRO A 50 26.40 4.51 -8.74
CA PRO A 50 26.58 5.36 -7.55
C PRO A 50 25.57 6.53 -7.47
N LYS A 51 24.56 6.57 -8.34
CA LYS A 51 23.64 7.72 -8.48
C LYS A 51 22.39 7.52 -7.65
N SER A 52 22.02 8.53 -6.85
CA SER A 52 20.69 8.60 -6.22
C SER A 52 19.61 8.77 -7.29
N GLY A 53 18.57 7.94 -7.27
CA GLY A 53 17.47 8.07 -8.22
C GLY A 53 16.24 7.24 -7.88
N GLY A 54 15.30 7.23 -8.82
CA GLY A 54 14.13 6.34 -8.78
C GLY A 54 14.31 5.13 -9.70
N PRO A 55 13.30 4.25 -9.77
CA PRO A 55 13.32 3.05 -10.63
C PRO A 55 13.65 3.36 -12.09
N TYR A 56 13.15 4.48 -12.62
CA TYR A 56 13.50 5.00 -13.95
C TYR A 56 15.02 5.19 -14.13
N SER A 57 15.68 5.83 -13.18
CA SER A 57 17.11 6.14 -13.25
C SER A 57 17.98 4.89 -13.09
N TYR A 58 17.57 3.95 -12.24
CA TYR A 58 18.31 2.70 -12.03
C TYR A 58 18.27 1.81 -13.27
N VAL A 59 17.08 1.57 -13.83
CA VAL A 59 16.94 0.72 -15.04
C VAL A 59 17.49 1.43 -16.27
N GLY A 60 17.28 2.75 -16.38
CA GLY A 60 17.80 3.55 -17.48
C GLY A 60 19.34 3.62 -17.51
N GLY A 61 19.97 3.58 -16.33
CA GLY A 61 21.43 3.59 -16.20
C GLY A 61 22.07 2.20 -16.31
N ALA A 62 21.41 1.14 -15.83
CA ALA A 62 21.96 -0.23 -15.87
C ALA A 62 21.77 -0.90 -17.25
N PHE A 63 20.63 -0.66 -17.91
CA PHE A 63 20.33 -1.27 -19.21
C PHE A 63 20.41 -0.26 -20.35
N ASN A 64 19.40 0.61 -20.47
CA ASN A 64 19.28 1.63 -21.52
C ASN A 64 18.10 2.57 -21.21
N LYS A 65 18.16 3.81 -21.72
CA LYS A 65 17.12 4.83 -21.50
C LYS A 65 15.71 4.41 -21.92
N LYS A 66 15.57 3.60 -22.99
CA LYS A 66 14.26 3.10 -23.47
C LYS A 66 13.56 2.26 -22.39
N TRP A 67 14.25 1.27 -21.84
CA TRP A 67 13.71 0.41 -20.78
C TRP A 67 13.45 1.16 -19.49
N GLY A 68 14.34 2.09 -19.13
CA GLY A 68 14.10 3.00 -18.01
C GLY A 68 12.80 3.80 -18.16
N THR A 69 12.56 4.37 -19.35
CA THR A 69 11.35 5.16 -19.65
C THR A 69 10.08 4.32 -19.54
N THR A 70 10.07 3.12 -20.13
CA THR A 70 8.92 2.20 -20.03
C THR A 70 8.61 1.86 -18.58
N LEU A 71 9.62 1.50 -17.78
CA LEU A 71 9.42 1.18 -16.37
C LEU A 71 8.94 2.40 -15.56
N GLY A 72 9.45 3.60 -15.88
CA GLY A 72 8.98 4.86 -15.30
C GLY A 72 7.51 5.12 -15.58
N MET A 73 7.06 4.92 -16.82
CA MET A 73 5.65 5.10 -17.22
C MET A 73 4.73 4.09 -16.53
N VAL A 74 5.13 2.81 -16.49
CA VAL A 74 4.36 1.76 -15.79
C VAL A 74 4.25 2.08 -14.31
N TYR A 75 5.35 2.49 -13.68
CA TYR A 75 5.34 2.90 -12.27
C TYR A 75 4.43 4.10 -12.02
N PHE A 76 4.45 5.10 -12.90
CA PHE A 76 3.60 6.29 -12.80
C PHE A 76 2.11 5.94 -12.92
N ILE A 77 1.73 5.14 -13.92
CA ILE A 77 0.34 4.68 -14.09
C ILE A 77 -0.12 3.89 -12.87
N GLY A 78 0.71 2.95 -12.39
CA GLY A 78 0.43 2.18 -11.18
C GLY A 78 0.25 3.07 -9.95
N TYR A 79 1.07 4.11 -9.81
CA TYR A 79 0.95 5.08 -8.73
C TYR A 79 -0.37 5.86 -8.79
N LEU A 80 -0.81 6.30 -9.98
CA LEU A 80 -2.10 6.97 -10.17
C LEU A 80 -3.28 6.06 -9.82
N LEU A 81 -3.25 4.79 -10.23
CA LEU A 81 -4.29 3.82 -9.89
C LEU A 81 -4.35 3.51 -8.39
N ILE A 82 -3.21 3.34 -7.74
CA ILE A 82 -3.16 3.06 -6.30
C ILE A 82 -3.61 4.28 -5.50
N SER A 83 -3.22 5.48 -5.91
CA SER A 83 -3.62 6.72 -5.22
C SER A 83 -5.12 6.99 -5.32
N SER A 84 -5.74 6.77 -6.48
CA SER A 84 -7.20 6.89 -6.64
C SER A 84 -7.95 5.84 -5.84
N LEU A 85 -7.46 4.59 -5.81
CA LEU A 85 -8.04 3.52 -4.99
C LEU A 85 -7.94 3.83 -3.49
N LEU A 86 -6.83 4.38 -3.02
CA LEU A 86 -6.69 4.81 -1.61
C LEU A 86 -7.63 5.97 -1.27
N ALA A 87 -7.80 6.95 -2.16
CA ALA A 87 -8.75 8.04 -1.95
C ALA A 87 -10.19 7.53 -1.85
N PHE A 88 -10.57 6.60 -2.75
CA PHE A 88 -11.86 5.93 -2.72
C PHE A 88 -12.09 5.17 -1.40
N LEU A 89 -11.11 4.39 -0.96
CA LEU A 89 -11.19 3.65 0.30
C LEU A 89 -11.32 4.58 1.50
N THR A 90 -10.64 5.74 1.47
CA THR A 90 -10.72 6.75 2.52
C THR A 90 -12.11 7.38 2.55
N ALA A 91 -12.66 7.75 1.39
CA ALA A 91 -14.03 8.25 1.25
C ALA A 91 -15.06 7.26 1.81
N ASN A 92 -14.94 5.99 1.43
CA ASN A 92 -15.83 4.94 1.91
C ASN A 92 -15.73 4.74 3.43
N PHE A 93 -14.55 4.90 4.01
CA PHE A 93 -14.37 4.80 5.46
C PHE A 93 -14.99 5.99 6.19
N THR A 94 -14.78 7.21 5.68
CA THR A 94 -15.35 8.44 6.25
C THR A 94 -16.89 8.39 6.22
N LEU A 95 -17.49 8.02 5.10
CA LEU A 95 -18.95 7.87 5.01
C LEU A 95 -19.48 6.76 5.92
N GLY A 96 -18.74 5.65 6.04
CA GLY A 96 -19.06 4.57 6.97
C GLY A 96 -19.09 5.02 8.44
N ILE A 97 -18.22 5.94 8.85
CA ILE A 97 -18.23 6.51 10.21
C ILE A 97 -19.51 7.32 10.46
N PHE A 98 -19.98 8.06 9.45
CA PHE A 98 -21.19 8.88 9.55
C PHE A 98 -22.48 8.12 9.24
N GLY A 99 -22.40 6.82 8.90
CA GLY A 99 -23.56 6.00 8.54
C GLY A 99 -24.29 6.47 7.28
N ILE A 100 -23.60 7.21 6.39
CA ILE A 100 -24.19 7.75 5.17
C ILE A 100 -23.96 6.76 4.04
N ASP A 101 -25.01 6.12 3.56
CA ASP A 101 -24.96 5.22 2.40
C ASP A 101 -25.44 5.93 1.13
N SER A 102 -24.57 6.79 0.58
CA SER A 102 -24.85 7.55 -0.64
C SER A 102 -23.74 7.38 -1.66
N THR A 103 -24.08 6.79 -2.81
CA THR A 103 -23.16 6.60 -3.94
C THR A 103 -22.67 7.94 -4.50
N ILE A 104 -23.54 8.94 -4.52
CA ILE A 104 -23.20 10.30 -4.96
C ILE A 104 -22.22 10.95 -3.96
N GLY A 105 -22.49 10.78 -2.65
CA GLY A 105 -21.59 11.23 -1.59
C GLY A 105 -20.21 10.59 -1.69
N LEU A 106 -20.14 9.29 -2.00
CA LEU A 106 -18.89 8.56 -2.18
C LEU A 106 -18.07 9.11 -3.34
N PHE A 107 -18.70 9.39 -4.48
CA PHE A 107 -18.04 9.95 -5.65
C PHE A 107 -17.46 11.35 -5.36
N ILE A 108 -18.27 12.25 -4.79
CA ILE A 108 -17.87 13.62 -4.47
C ILE A 108 -16.71 13.61 -3.47
N LEU A 109 -16.84 12.84 -2.39
CA LEU A 109 -15.82 12.78 -1.34
C LEU A 109 -14.51 12.16 -1.84
N THR A 110 -14.59 11.18 -2.76
CA THR A 110 -13.40 10.61 -3.42
C THR A 110 -12.66 11.67 -4.24
N LEU A 111 -13.36 12.46 -5.04
CA LEU A 111 -12.76 13.56 -5.80
C LEU A 111 -12.11 14.60 -4.89
N VAL A 112 -12.78 14.97 -3.81
CA VAL A 112 -12.24 15.89 -2.79
C VAL A 112 -10.94 15.34 -2.20
N TYR A 113 -10.90 14.05 -1.82
CA TYR A 113 -9.68 13.44 -1.30
C TYR A 113 -8.55 13.35 -2.31
N ILE A 114 -8.84 13.08 -3.60
CA ILE A 114 -7.81 13.09 -4.66
C ILE A 114 -7.16 14.47 -4.74
N VAL A 115 -7.98 15.54 -4.75
CA VAL A 115 -7.47 16.91 -4.81
C VAL A 115 -6.66 17.26 -3.56
N ILE A 116 -7.20 16.98 -2.37
CA ILE A 116 -6.53 17.28 -1.10
C ILE A 116 -5.20 16.53 -1.00
N PHE A 117 -5.19 15.22 -1.26
CA PHE A 117 -3.96 14.42 -1.19
C PHE A 117 -2.96 14.82 -2.27
N GLY A 118 -3.40 15.18 -3.47
CA GLY A 118 -2.54 15.69 -4.54
C GLY A 118 -1.87 17.01 -4.15
N VAL A 119 -2.63 17.97 -3.61
CA VAL A 119 -2.13 19.27 -3.15
C VAL A 119 -1.17 19.09 -1.97
N LEU A 120 -1.55 18.29 -0.97
CA LEU A 120 -0.68 18.00 0.18
C LEU A 120 0.63 17.33 -0.27
N ALA A 121 0.57 16.37 -1.19
CA ALA A 121 1.77 15.73 -1.72
C ALA A 121 2.68 16.73 -2.45
N GLY A 122 2.12 17.70 -3.18
CA GLY A 122 2.88 18.72 -3.89
C GLY A 122 3.54 19.78 -2.99
N ILE A 123 2.94 20.10 -1.85
CA ILE A 123 3.46 21.12 -0.90
C ILE A 123 4.46 20.49 0.09
N SER A 124 4.39 19.18 0.29
CA SER A 124 5.19 18.49 1.31
C SER A 124 6.66 18.37 0.94
N SER A 125 7.56 18.77 1.86
CA SER A 125 8.99 18.54 1.66
C SER A 125 9.32 17.03 1.82
N PRO A 126 10.25 16.47 1.01
CA PRO A 126 10.64 15.06 1.11
C PRO A 126 11.17 14.66 2.49
N ARG A 127 11.79 15.61 3.21
CA ARG A 127 12.32 15.38 4.58
C ARG A 127 11.18 15.19 5.59
N ILE A 128 10.19 16.08 5.56
CA ILE A 128 9.04 16.00 6.49
C ILE A 128 8.21 14.75 6.22
N LEU A 129 8.01 14.40 4.93
CA LEU A 129 7.33 13.15 4.56
C LEU A 129 8.05 11.91 5.11
N GLY A 130 9.38 11.92 5.14
CA GLY A 130 10.16 10.82 5.74
C GLY A 130 9.82 10.60 7.22
N PHE A 131 9.77 11.67 8.01
CA PHE A 131 9.41 11.59 9.44
C PHE A 131 7.97 11.17 9.66
N ILE A 132 7.03 11.77 8.91
CA ILE A 132 5.60 11.40 8.98
C ILE A 132 5.42 9.92 8.60
N ALA A 133 6.07 9.47 7.53
CA ALA A 133 6.01 8.08 7.09
C ALA A 133 6.55 7.14 8.15
N PHE A 134 7.68 7.48 8.79
CA PHE A 134 8.24 6.68 9.88
C PHE A 134 7.28 6.55 11.06
N GLY A 135 6.74 7.67 11.56
CA GLY A 135 5.74 7.66 12.63
C GLY A 135 4.49 6.86 12.26
N TRP A 136 4.01 7.00 11.03
CA TRP A 136 2.89 6.23 10.50
C TRP A 136 3.18 4.73 10.43
N GLY A 137 4.40 4.35 10.08
CA GLY A 137 4.86 2.96 10.11
C GLY A 137 4.79 2.37 11.51
N PHE A 138 5.22 3.12 12.52
CA PHE A 138 5.19 2.68 13.92
C PHE A 138 3.76 2.45 14.42
N ILE A 139 2.83 3.37 14.10
CA ILE A 139 1.40 3.22 14.45
C ILE A 139 0.80 1.95 13.84
N LYS A 140 1.14 1.63 12.59
CA LYS A 140 0.65 0.40 11.92
C LYS A 140 1.14 -0.86 12.62
N VAL A 141 2.40 -0.89 13.05
CA VAL A 141 2.98 -2.02 13.79
C VAL A 141 2.25 -2.22 15.12
N ILE A 142 2.02 -1.15 15.88
CA ILE A 142 1.28 -1.21 17.15
C ILE A 142 -0.13 -1.79 16.95
N LYS A 143 -0.86 -1.31 15.94
CA LYS A 143 -2.20 -1.84 15.62
C LYS A 143 -2.17 -3.33 15.26
N ALA A 144 -1.10 -3.80 14.62
CA ALA A 144 -0.98 -5.19 14.18
C ALA A 144 -0.76 -6.13 15.37
N PHE A 145 0.09 -5.70 16.32
CA PHE A 145 0.28 -6.41 17.57
C PHE A 145 -1.00 -6.47 18.39
N ARG A 146 -1.73 -5.35 18.52
CA ARG A 146 -3.00 -5.33 19.25
C ARG A 146 -4.02 -6.30 18.67
N MET A 147 -4.20 -6.30 17.35
CA MET A 147 -5.11 -7.26 16.69
C MET A 147 -4.72 -8.71 16.97
N LYS A 148 -3.42 -9.05 16.93
CA LYS A 148 -2.97 -10.41 17.25
C LYS A 148 -3.30 -10.81 18.68
N ILE A 149 -3.13 -9.91 19.65
CA ILE A 149 -3.45 -10.16 21.07
C ILE A 149 -4.95 -10.41 21.23
N GLU A 150 -5.80 -9.54 20.66
CA GLU A 150 -7.27 -9.69 20.70
C GLU A 150 -7.74 -10.99 20.03
N LEU A 151 -7.08 -11.42 18.95
CA LEU A 151 -7.39 -12.69 18.30
C LEU A 151 -7.00 -13.90 19.17
N PHE A 152 -5.86 -13.83 19.85
CA PHE A 152 -5.37 -14.89 20.73
C PHE A 152 -6.31 -15.07 21.93
N GLU A 153 -6.70 -13.99 22.59
CA GLU A 153 -7.65 -14.02 23.72
C GLU A 153 -9.01 -14.60 23.34
N ASN A 154 -9.54 -14.24 22.17
CA ASN A 154 -10.82 -14.77 21.68
C ASN A 154 -10.75 -16.25 21.32
N CYS A 155 -9.59 -16.74 20.87
CA CYS A 155 -9.39 -18.16 20.58
C CYS A 155 -9.30 -18.99 21.86
N THR A 156 -8.60 -18.49 22.89
CA THR A 156 -8.49 -19.17 24.18
C THR A 156 -9.84 -19.27 24.90
N LYS A 157 -10.67 -18.22 24.85
CA LYS A 157 -12.02 -18.23 25.46
C LYS A 157 -13.00 -19.22 24.80
N LYS A 158 -12.79 -19.60 23.55
CA LYS A 158 -13.63 -20.58 22.83
C LYS A 158 -13.29 -22.05 23.15
N ILE A 159 -12.15 -22.31 23.79
CA ILE A 159 -11.69 -23.67 24.13
C ILE A 159 -12.11 -24.05 25.57
N THR A 160 -12.43 -23.05 26.40
CA THR A 160 -12.81 -23.22 27.81
C THR A 160 -14.32 -23.21 28.08
N LEU A 161 -15.14 -23.13 27.03
CA LEU A 161 -16.60 -23.31 27.06
C LEU A 161 -16.97 -24.55 26.24
#